data_AF-A0AAW2NJK3-F1
#
_entry.id   AF-A0AAW2NJK3-F1
#
_cell.length_a   1.000
_cell.length_b   1.000
_cell.length_c   1.000
_cell.angle_alpha   90.00
_cell.angle_beta   90.00
_cell.angle_gamma   90.00
#
_symmetry.space_group_name_H-M   'P 1'
#
loop_
_entity.id
_entity.type
_entity.pdbx_description
1 polymer ?
#
loop_
_entity_poly.entity_id
_entity_poly.type
_entity_poly.pdbx_seq_one_letter_code
_entity_poly.pdbx_strand_id
1 'polypeptide(L)'
;MFPSCFYTHLAIHPCNNSTSAFFLTAAAQNLLCIKLAESLGVKIPNQWVTWLKVSCLPALISVLATPVIVYKIYPPEIKTTPDAPAMAKRKLEQMGPIKRDEWVMIGTLLLTVALWVAGEALDMASVVAAMLGLSVLLLFGVLDWDDCLGEKQAWDTLAWFGVLVGMATQLTALGVIPWMSKCVADFLKSLSLSWFGAFSILQISYFFIHYLFASQTAHVGALYSAFLGMHLASKVPDLLAALALAYNTNLFGALTHYSSGQAAVYYGAGYVDLRDVFKLGIAMALINIVIWALVAAAWWKILGLY
;
A
#
# COMPACT_ATOMS: atom_id res chain seq x y z
N MET A 1 32.72 3.91 6.66
CA MET A 1 31.42 3.56 6.05
C MET A 1 30.57 3.00 7.18
N PHE A 2 29.47 3.65 7.58
CA PHE A 2 28.71 3.27 8.80
C PHE A 2 27.85 2.02 8.53
N PRO A 3 28.23 0.83 9.02
CA PRO A 3 27.57 -0.42 8.68
C PRO A 3 26.18 -0.55 9.32
N SER A 4 25.89 0.27 10.34
CA SER A 4 24.57 0.38 10.98
C SER A 4 23.50 0.97 10.06
N CYS A 5 23.87 1.83 9.10
CA CYS A 5 22.92 2.37 8.13
C CYS A 5 22.45 1.28 7.15
N PHE A 6 23.33 0.39 6.70
CA PHE A 6 23.01 -0.70 5.75
C PHE A 6 21.77 -1.51 6.15
N TYR A 7 21.79 -2.05 7.38
CA TYR A 7 20.70 -2.84 7.93
C TYR A 7 19.41 -2.03 8.08
N THR A 8 19.54 -0.78 8.53
CA THR A 8 18.42 0.12 8.79
C THR A 8 17.68 0.41 7.48
N HIS A 9 18.39 0.67 6.38
CA HIS A 9 17.78 0.88 5.06
C HIS A 9 17.12 -0.41 4.50
N LEU A 10 17.74 -1.58 4.68
CA LEU A 10 17.20 -2.88 4.23
C LEU A 10 16.00 -3.37 5.05
N ALA A 11 15.91 -3.03 6.34
CA ALA A 11 14.81 -3.44 7.20
C ALA A 11 13.62 -2.48 7.10
N ILE A 12 13.87 -1.17 7.01
CA ILE A 12 12.79 -0.17 6.98
C ILE A 12 11.98 -0.27 5.69
N HIS A 13 12.63 -0.49 4.54
CA HIS A 13 11.93 -0.46 3.26
C HIS A 13 10.84 -1.56 3.12
N PRO A 14 11.11 -2.85 3.38
CA PRO A 14 10.07 -3.88 3.31
C PRO A 14 9.04 -3.77 4.45
N CYS A 15 9.43 -3.25 5.62
CA CYS A 15 8.49 -2.93 6.69
C CYS A 15 7.50 -1.85 6.24
N ASN A 16 7.99 -0.81 5.57
CA ASN A 16 7.17 0.30 5.10
C ASN A 16 6.11 -0.16 4.09
N ASN A 17 6.45 -1.11 3.22
CA ASN A 17 5.49 -1.75 2.31
C ASN A 17 4.42 -2.55 3.06
N SER A 18 4.81 -3.28 4.10
CA SER A 18 3.88 -4.05 4.93
C SER A 18 2.94 -3.15 5.72
N THR A 19 3.43 -2.02 6.25
CA THR A 19 2.58 -1.00 6.90
C THR A 19 1.69 -0.26 5.91
N SER A 20 2.14 -0.09 4.67
CA SER A 20 1.33 0.52 3.59
C SER A 20 0.13 -0.35 3.20
N ALA A 21 0.26 -1.67 3.33
CA ALA A 21 -0.88 -2.59 3.21
C ALA A 21 -1.84 -2.52 4.41
N PHE A 22 -1.35 -2.13 5.59
CA PHE A 22 -2.13 -2.11 6.83
C PHE A 22 -3.22 -1.03 6.80
N PHE A 23 -2.87 0.20 6.40
CA PHE A 23 -3.79 1.34 6.38
C PHE A 23 -4.14 1.80 4.97
N LEU A 24 -5.41 2.07 4.71
CA LEU A 24 -5.88 2.57 3.41
C LEU A 24 -5.15 3.84 2.99
N THR A 25 -4.91 4.76 3.93
CA THR A 25 -4.32 6.08 3.67
C THR A 25 -2.80 6.12 3.79
N ALA A 26 -2.13 4.98 3.99
CA ALA A 26 -0.68 4.94 4.11
C ALA A 26 0.04 5.14 2.77
N ALA A 27 -0.63 4.89 1.64
CA ALA A 27 -0.03 5.08 0.33
C ALA A 27 -1.07 5.51 -0.72
N ALA A 28 -0.66 6.38 -1.64
CA ALA A 28 -1.57 6.97 -2.63
C ALA A 28 -2.21 5.91 -3.54
N GLN A 29 -1.44 4.89 -3.96
CA GLN A 29 -1.95 3.81 -4.82
C GLN A 29 -3.12 3.04 -4.20
N ASN A 30 -3.23 2.99 -2.87
CA ASN A 30 -4.34 2.31 -2.21
C ASN A 30 -5.67 2.99 -2.55
N LEU A 31 -5.71 4.33 -2.45
CA LEU A 31 -6.89 5.11 -2.82
C LEU A 31 -7.19 5.02 -4.32
N LEU A 32 -6.14 4.95 -5.16
CA LEU A 32 -6.32 4.72 -6.60
C LEU A 32 -6.98 3.36 -6.88
N CYS A 33 -6.55 2.29 -6.22
CA CYS A 33 -7.17 0.96 -6.33
C CYS A 33 -8.67 1.00 -5.97
N ILE A 34 -9.04 1.71 -4.90
CA ILE A 34 -10.45 1.87 -4.51
C ILE A 34 -11.23 2.55 -5.64
N LYS A 35 -10.71 3.65 -6.21
CA LYS A 35 -11.39 4.39 -7.28
C LYS A 35 -11.51 3.61 -8.58
N LEU A 36 -10.47 2.86 -8.94
CA LEU A 36 -10.53 1.98 -10.10
C LEU A 36 -11.51 0.82 -9.87
N ALA A 37 -11.59 0.27 -8.66
CA ALA A 37 -12.59 -0.75 -8.33
C ALA A 37 -14.03 -0.22 -8.45
N GLU A 38 -14.28 0.99 -7.94
CA GLU A 38 -15.57 1.67 -8.07
C GLU A 38 -15.97 1.87 -9.54
N SER A 39 -15.01 2.21 -10.41
CA SER A 39 -15.25 2.38 -11.86
C SER A 39 -15.67 1.07 -12.56
N LEU A 40 -15.36 -0.09 -11.97
CA LEU A 40 -15.79 -1.41 -12.43
C LEU A 40 -17.05 -1.90 -11.72
N GLY A 41 -17.69 -1.07 -10.89
CA GLY A 41 -18.90 -1.40 -10.14
C GLY A 41 -18.66 -2.10 -8.80
N VAL A 42 -17.40 -2.30 -8.40
CA VAL A 42 -17.06 -2.90 -7.11
C VAL A 42 -17.01 -1.82 -6.04
N LYS A 43 -18.10 -1.68 -5.29
CA LYS A 43 -18.20 -0.73 -4.17
C LYS A 43 -17.74 -1.38 -2.87
N ILE A 44 -16.72 -0.78 -2.25
CA ILE A 44 -16.18 -1.25 -0.97
C ILE A 44 -16.92 -0.50 0.15
N PRO A 45 -17.76 -1.18 0.95
CA PRO A 45 -18.46 -0.54 2.06
C PRO A 45 -17.46 -0.07 3.09
N ASN A 46 -17.68 1.11 3.69
CA ASN A 46 -16.82 1.69 4.73
C ASN A 46 -15.32 1.48 4.44
N GLN A 47 -14.85 2.10 3.35
CA GLN A 47 -13.56 1.82 2.70
C GLN A 47 -12.40 1.68 3.69
N TRP A 48 -12.31 2.59 4.67
CA TRP A 48 -11.22 2.58 5.65
C TRP A 48 -11.31 1.41 6.62
N VAL A 49 -12.49 1.17 7.22
CA VAL A 49 -12.70 0.09 8.18
C VAL A 49 -12.62 -1.27 7.49
N THR A 50 -13.19 -1.42 6.29
CA THR A 50 -13.11 -2.66 5.53
C THR A 50 -11.67 -2.96 5.13
N TRP A 51 -10.91 -1.98 4.65
CA TRP A 51 -9.49 -2.16 4.37
C TRP A 51 -8.74 -2.66 5.59
N LEU A 52 -8.91 -1.98 6.73
CA LEU A 52 -8.24 -2.34 7.98
C LEU A 52 -8.64 -3.74 8.46
N LYS A 53 -9.94 -4.07 8.45
CA LYS A 53 -10.44 -5.38 8.88
C LYS A 53 -9.87 -6.51 8.04
N VAL A 54 -9.79 -6.31 6.72
CA VAL A 54 -9.35 -7.36 5.79
C VAL A 54 -7.81 -7.50 5.78
N SER A 55 -7.07 -6.41 6.02
CA SER A 55 -5.60 -6.40 6.03
C SER A 55 -4.99 -6.71 7.40
N CYS A 56 -5.69 -6.46 8.52
CA CYS A 56 -5.05 -6.34 9.83
C CYS A 56 -4.22 -7.55 10.22
N LEU A 57 -4.75 -8.77 10.08
CA LEU A 57 -4.05 -9.99 10.48
C LEU A 57 -2.85 -10.32 9.57
N PRO A 58 -3.00 -10.44 8.23
CA PRO A 58 -1.86 -10.72 7.37
C PRO A 58 -0.82 -9.59 7.39
N ALA A 59 -1.25 -8.32 7.41
CA ALA A 59 -0.33 -7.19 7.45
C ALA A 59 0.41 -7.12 8.80
N LEU A 60 -0.24 -7.37 9.94
CA LEU A 60 0.44 -7.42 11.24
C LEU A 60 1.52 -8.51 11.26
N ILE A 61 1.20 -9.71 10.76
CA ILE A 61 2.17 -10.80 10.69
C ILE A 61 3.32 -10.44 9.75
N SER A 62 3.06 -9.86 8.57
CA SER A 62 4.12 -9.35 7.68
C SER A 62 5.00 -8.29 8.34
N VAL A 63 4.41 -7.32 9.06
CA VAL A 63 5.15 -6.27 9.78
C VAL A 63 6.04 -6.85 10.89
N LEU A 64 5.55 -7.85 11.64
CA LEU A 64 6.35 -8.48 12.70
C LEU A 64 7.41 -9.45 12.16
N ALA A 65 7.10 -10.18 11.08
CA ALA A 65 8.01 -11.13 10.48
C ALA A 65 9.17 -10.44 9.75
N THR A 66 8.89 -9.33 9.06
CA THR A 66 9.87 -8.64 8.21
C THR A 66 11.17 -8.28 8.93
N PRO A 67 11.17 -7.60 10.10
CA PRO A 67 12.40 -7.32 10.83
C PRO A 67 13.17 -8.58 11.22
N VAL A 68 12.47 -9.65 11.65
CA VAL A 68 13.10 -10.91 12.07
C VAL A 68 13.79 -11.59 10.89
N ILE A 69 13.16 -11.56 9.72
CA ILE A 69 13.71 -12.13 8.48
C ILE A 69 14.93 -11.33 8.05
N VAL A 70 14.81 -10.00 7.96
CA VAL A 70 15.92 -9.14 7.54
C VAL A 70 17.09 -9.26 8.51
N TYR A 71 16.83 -9.34 9.83
CA TYR A 71 17.86 -9.58 10.85
C TYR A 71 18.61 -10.90 10.66
N LYS A 72 17.92 -11.96 10.22
CA LYS A 72 18.55 -13.26 9.97
C LYS A 72 19.36 -13.29 8.68
N ILE A 73 18.88 -12.64 7.61
CA ILE A 73 19.55 -12.65 6.30
C ILE A 73 20.72 -11.67 6.29
N TYR A 74 20.54 -10.48 6.84
CA TYR A 74 21.52 -9.40 6.89
C TYR A 74 21.65 -8.90 8.34
N PRO A 75 22.30 -9.63 9.25
CA PRO A 75 22.43 -9.18 10.63
C PRO A 75 23.23 -7.85 10.69
N PRO A 76 22.79 -6.87 11.50
CA PRO A 76 23.55 -5.64 11.69
C PRO A 76 24.88 -5.95 12.38
N GLU A 77 25.95 -5.28 11.94
CA GLU A 77 27.28 -5.40 12.57
C GLU A 77 27.28 -4.81 14.00
N ILE A 78 26.55 -3.71 14.20
CA ILE A 78 26.39 -3.06 15.50
C ILE A 78 25.04 -3.47 16.09
N LYS A 79 25.07 -4.34 17.11
CA LYS A 79 23.87 -4.82 17.81
C LYS A 79 23.57 -4.09 19.11
N THR A 80 24.55 -3.32 19.59
CA THR A 80 24.46 -2.57 20.85
C THR A 80 24.96 -1.15 20.63
N THR A 81 24.08 -0.19 20.85
CA THR A 81 24.38 1.24 20.85
C THR A 81 24.09 1.80 22.25
N PRO A 82 24.99 1.57 23.23
CA PRO A 82 24.77 1.97 24.62
C PRO A 82 24.58 3.48 24.79
N ASP A 83 25.13 4.29 23.87
CA ASP A 83 24.99 5.75 23.87
C ASP A 83 23.67 6.26 23.24
N ALA A 84 22.92 5.40 22.53
CA ALA A 84 21.69 5.82 21.84
C ALA A 84 20.60 6.36 22.79
N PRO A 85 20.31 5.72 23.94
CA PRO A 85 19.35 6.27 24.91
C PRO A 85 19.78 7.64 25.46
N ALA A 86 21.08 7.81 25.76
CA ALA A 86 21.62 9.07 26.25
C ALA A 86 21.56 10.17 25.17
N MET A 87 21.86 9.84 23.92
CA MET A 87 21.76 10.74 22.78
C MET A 87 20.30 11.15 22.49
N ALA A 88 19.38 10.19 22.49
CA ALA A 88 17.95 10.43 22.31
C ALA A 88 17.39 11.33 23.42
N LYS A 89 17.77 11.09 24.69
CA LYS A 89 17.39 11.94 25.82
C LYS A 89 17.91 13.37 25.66
N ARG A 90 19.18 13.55 25.30
CA ARG A 90 19.76 14.89 25.03
C ARG A 90 19.04 15.60 23.88
N LYS A 91 18.70 14.87 22.80
CA LYS A 91 17.95 15.44 21.67
C LYS A 91 16.53 15.82 22.07
N LEU A 92 15.85 15.01 22.87
CA LEU A 92 14.53 15.32 23.41
C LEU A 92 14.56 16.55 24.32
N GLU A 93 15.57 16.66 25.20
CA GLU A 93 15.81 17.84 26.03
C GLU A 93 16.06 19.09 25.19
N GLN A 94 16.79 18.97 24.06
CA GLN A 94 17.02 20.06 23.11
C GLN A 94 15.76 20.48 22.35
N MET A 95 14.84 19.56 22.05
CA MET A 95 13.57 19.85 21.38
C MET A 95 12.60 20.63 22.28
N GLY A 96 12.71 20.43 23.60
CA GLY A 96 11.89 21.11 24.59
C GLY A 96 10.48 20.50 24.73
N PRO A 97 9.57 21.15 25.46
CA PRO A 97 8.19 20.69 25.63
C PRO A 97 7.42 20.75 24.30
N ILE A 98 6.40 19.89 24.18
CA ILE A 98 5.52 19.82 23.01
C ILE A 98 4.89 21.19 22.75
N LYS A 99 5.02 21.67 21.52
CA LYS A 99 4.52 22.98 21.10
C LYS A 99 3.03 22.93 20.81
N ARG A 100 2.39 24.10 20.78
CA ARG A 100 0.96 24.23 20.44
C ARG A 100 0.64 23.53 19.11
N ASP A 101 1.44 23.80 18.08
CA ASP A 101 1.16 23.32 16.72
C ASP A 101 1.30 21.80 16.62
N GLU A 102 2.21 21.21 17.39
CA GLU A 102 2.36 19.75 17.52
C GLU A 102 1.12 19.13 18.19
N TRP A 103 0.57 19.77 19.23
CA TRP A 103 -0.68 19.33 19.86
C TRP A 103 -1.88 19.42 18.91
N VAL A 104 -1.98 20.51 18.15
CA VAL A 104 -3.04 20.68 17.14
C VAL A 104 -2.92 19.61 16.05
N MET A 105 -1.70 19.31 15.59
CA MET A 105 -1.45 18.27 14.61
C MET A 105 -1.88 16.89 15.12
N ILE A 106 -1.48 16.52 16.35
CA ILE A 106 -1.89 15.25 16.97
C ILE A 106 -3.42 15.18 17.11
N GLY A 107 -4.04 16.24 17.62
CA GLY A 107 -5.50 16.33 17.76
C GLY A 107 -6.23 16.18 16.42
N THR A 108 -5.71 16.81 15.37
CA THR A 108 -6.28 16.75 14.02
C THR A 108 -6.13 15.35 13.41
N LEU A 109 -5.00 14.69 13.62
CA LEU A 109 -4.79 13.31 13.20
C LEU A 109 -5.78 12.36 13.90
N LEU A 110 -5.92 12.48 15.22
CA LEU A 110 -6.87 11.67 16.00
C LEU A 110 -8.32 11.92 15.56
N LEU A 111 -8.68 13.18 15.33
CA LEU A 111 -9.99 13.56 14.78
C LEU A 111 -10.23 12.90 13.42
N THR A 112 -9.28 13.02 12.50
CA THR A 112 -9.39 12.46 11.14
C THR A 112 -9.55 10.94 11.17
N VAL A 113 -8.78 10.24 12.01
CA VAL A 113 -8.89 8.80 12.20
C VAL A 113 -10.25 8.42 12.81
N ALA A 114 -10.71 9.14 13.83
CA ALA A 114 -12.03 8.91 14.43
C ALA A 114 -13.16 9.08 13.39
N LEU A 115 -13.06 10.11 12.54
CA LEU A 115 -13.99 10.37 11.44
C LEU A 115 -13.96 9.28 10.37
N TRP A 116 -12.81 8.72 10.04
CA TRP A 116 -12.72 7.57 9.13
C TRP A 116 -13.35 6.30 9.71
N VAL A 117 -13.16 6.05 11.02
CA VAL A 117 -13.80 4.92 11.71
C VAL A 117 -15.31 5.09 11.78
N ALA A 118 -15.79 6.30 12.06
CA ALA A 118 -17.21 6.63 12.17
C ALA A 118 -17.88 6.93 10.82
N GLY A 119 -17.16 6.85 9.70
CA GLY A 119 -17.63 7.33 8.38
C GLY A 119 -18.97 6.75 7.95
N GLU A 120 -19.21 5.46 8.16
CA GLU A 120 -20.49 4.81 7.84
C GLU A 120 -21.64 5.25 8.76
N ALA A 121 -21.37 5.42 10.06
CA ALA A 121 -22.38 5.89 11.02
C ALA A 121 -22.78 7.36 10.78
N LEU A 122 -21.87 8.14 10.20
CA LEU A 122 -22.06 9.56 9.90
C LEU A 122 -22.45 9.82 8.43
N ASP A 123 -22.62 8.77 7.61
CA ASP A 123 -22.81 8.85 6.15
C ASP A 123 -21.80 9.78 5.45
N MET A 124 -20.54 9.69 5.88
CA MET A 124 -19.47 10.60 5.49
C MET A 124 -18.40 9.89 4.68
N ALA A 125 -18.12 10.40 3.48
CA ALA A 125 -17.05 9.89 2.64
C ALA A 125 -15.66 10.17 3.25
N SER A 126 -14.72 9.24 3.04
CA SER A 126 -13.34 9.34 3.54
C SER A 126 -12.61 10.63 3.13
N VAL A 127 -12.90 11.14 1.93
CA VAL A 127 -12.34 12.42 1.42
C VAL A 127 -12.81 13.61 2.25
N VAL A 128 -14.07 13.61 2.70
CA VAL A 128 -14.62 14.70 3.53
C VAL A 128 -13.89 14.77 4.87
N ALA A 129 -13.63 13.62 5.51
CA ALA A 129 -12.83 13.56 6.72
C ALA A 129 -11.41 14.12 6.53
N ALA A 130 -10.75 13.80 5.42
CA ALA A 130 -9.43 14.33 5.09
C ALA A 130 -9.45 15.86 4.85
N MET A 131 -10.46 16.37 4.14
CA MET A 131 -10.64 17.81 3.90
C MET A 131 -10.97 18.58 5.18
N LEU A 132 -11.75 17.99 6.10
CA LEU A 132 -11.96 18.54 7.43
C LEU A 132 -10.65 18.62 8.21
N GLY A 133 -9.85 17.55 8.22
CA GLY A 133 -8.52 17.55 8.84
C GLY A 133 -7.63 18.68 8.29
N LEU A 134 -7.52 18.80 6.97
CA LEU A 134 -6.76 19.88 6.34
C LEU A 134 -7.30 21.28 6.71
N SER A 135 -8.62 21.43 6.75
CA SER A 135 -9.27 22.69 7.15
C SER A 135 -8.94 23.06 8.59
N VAL A 136 -8.89 22.10 9.51
CA VAL A 136 -8.46 22.34 10.90
C VAL A 136 -7.00 22.80 10.93
N LEU A 137 -6.09 22.16 10.20
CA LEU A 137 -4.67 22.57 10.18
C LEU A 137 -4.48 24.01 9.68
N LEU A 138 -5.20 24.39 8.62
CA LEU A 138 -5.19 25.76 8.07
C LEU A 138 -5.82 26.77 9.05
N LEU A 139 -6.95 26.44 9.68
CA LEU A 139 -7.63 27.34 10.62
C LEU A 139 -6.79 27.66 11.87
N PHE A 140 -6.01 26.69 12.34
CA PHE A 140 -5.15 26.87 13.50
C PHE A 140 -3.77 27.45 13.16
N GLY A 141 -3.47 27.65 11.87
CA GLY A 141 -2.19 28.18 11.39
C GLY A 141 -1.03 27.19 11.56
N VAL A 142 -1.32 25.89 11.60
CA VAL A 142 -0.28 24.84 11.63
C VAL A 142 0.31 24.64 10.23
N LEU A 143 -0.52 24.84 9.21
CA LEU A 143 -0.13 24.91 7.81
C LEU A 143 -0.62 26.23 7.22
N ASP A 144 0.18 26.81 6.35
CA ASP A 144 -0.21 27.94 5.53
C ASP A 144 -0.71 27.47 4.16
N TRP A 145 -1.43 28.34 3.45
CA TRP A 145 -1.90 28.02 2.10
C TRP A 145 -0.75 27.81 1.11
N ASP A 146 0.35 28.54 1.30
CA ASP A 146 1.57 28.37 0.49
C ASP A 146 2.23 27.01 0.73
N ASP A 147 2.12 26.42 1.92
CA ASP A 147 2.58 25.04 2.16
C ASP A 147 1.77 24.05 1.30
N CYS A 148 0.45 24.26 1.22
CA CYS A 148 -0.44 23.43 0.40
C CYS A 148 -0.17 23.57 -1.11
N LEU A 149 0.10 24.80 -1.57
CA LEU A 149 0.49 25.04 -2.97
C LEU A 149 1.90 24.50 -3.27
N GLY A 150 2.79 24.54 -2.29
CA GLY A 150 4.16 24.05 -2.38
C GLY A 150 4.28 22.53 -2.41
N GLU A 151 3.24 21.80 -1.98
CA GLU A 151 3.21 20.34 -1.92
C GLU A 151 3.02 19.69 -3.31
N LYS A 152 4.03 19.81 -4.17
CA LYS A 152 4.02 19.36 -5.57
C LYS A 152 3.61 17.90 -5.73
N GLN A 153 3.96 17.04 -4.76
CA GLN A 153 3.65 15.62 -4.83
C GLN A 153 2.15 15.34 -4.77
N ALA A 154 1.39 16.12 -3.98
CA ALA A 154 -0.07 16.00 -3.93
C ALA A 154 -0.71 16.39 -5.27
N TRP A 155 -0.24 17.47 -5.89
CA TRP A 155 -0.73 17.96 -7.19
C TRP A 155 -0.42 16.98 -8.33
N ASP A 156 0.81 16.45 -8.38
CA ASP A 156 1.19 15.43 -9.36
C ASP A 156 0.31 14.18 -9.22
N THR A 157 0.12 13.70 -7.98
CA THR A 157 -0.75 12.55 -7.69
C THR A 157 -2.19 12.80 -8.15
N LEU A 158 -2.75 13.98 -7.85
CA LEU A 158 -4.11 14.36 -8.24
C LEU A 158 -4.28 14.36 -9.77
N ALA A 159 -3.35 14.97 -10.50
CA ALA A 159 -3.38 15.04 -11.95
C ALA A 159 -3.30 13.64 -12.58
N TRP A 160 -2.34 12.82 -12.14
CA TRP A 160 -2.18 11.45 -12.63
C TRP A 160 -3.38 10.56 -12.35
N PHE A 161 -3.92 10.60 -11.12
CA PHE A 161 -5.06 9.76 -10.75
C PHE A 161 -6.30 10.15 -11.53
N GLY A 162 -6.54 11.46 -11.73
CA GLY A 162 -7.65 11.95 -12.53
C GLY A 162 -7.62 11.42 -13.97
N VAL A 163 -6.45 11.52 -14.63
CA VAL A 163 -6.28 11.01 -16.00
C VAL A 163 -6.46 9.48 -16.06
N LEU A 164 -5.83 8.73 -15.15
CA LEU A 164 -5.87 7.27 -15.14
C LEU A 164 -7.30 6.74 -14.90
N VAL A 165 -8.00 7.28 -13.89
CA VAL A 165 -9.39 6.90 -13.60
C VAL A 165 -10.29 7.26 -14.77
N GLY A 166 -10.09 8.43 -15.39
CA GLY A 166 -10.82 8.84 -16.60
C GLY A 166 -10.62 7.87 -17.77
N MET A 167 -9.38 7.51 -18.07
CA MET A 167 -9.05 6.55 -19.14
C MET A 167 -9.62 5.15 -18.85
N ALA A 168 -9.48 4.65 -17.61
CA ALA A 168 -10.02 3.35 -17.21
C ALA A 168 -11.56 3.30 -17.33
N THR A 169 -12.23 4.40 -16.97
CA THR A 169 -13.68 4.55 -17.13
C THR A 169 -14.08 4.46 -18.60
N GLN A 170 -13.38 5.19 -19.49
CA GLN A 170 -13.66 5.17 -20.92
C GLN A 170 -13.36 3.80 -21.56
N LEU A 171 -12.24 3.15 -21.20
CA LEU A 171 -11.92 1.80 -21.69
C LEU A 171 -12.96 0.76 -21.25
N THR A 172 -13.53 0.93 -20.06
CA THR A 172 -14.62 0.09 -19.56
C THR A 172 -15.91 0.37 -20.32
N ALA A 173 -16.28 1.64 -20.50
CA ALA A 173 -17.48 2.05 -21.23
C ALA A 173 -17.44 1.64 -22.71
N LEU A 174 -16.28 1.70 -23.35
CA LEU A 174 -16.05 1.26 -24.74
C LEU A 174 -15.98 -0.27 -24.89
N GLY A 175 -16.02 -1.03 -23.78
CA GLY A 175 -16.03 -2.49 -23.81
C GLY A 175 -14.67 -3.17 -23.95
N VAL A 176 -13.56 -2.42 -23.95
CA VAL A 176 -12.20 -2.96 -24.07
C VAL A 176 -11.82 -3.82 -22.86
N ILE A 177 -12.04 -3.30 -21.64
CA ILE A 177 -11.77 -4.03 -20.39
C ILE A 177 -12.62 -5.30 -20.30
N PRO A 178 -13.95 -5.27 -20.51
CA PRO A 178 -14.79 -6.47 -20.57
C PRO A 178 -14.33 -7.50 -21.62
N TRP A 179 -13.98 -7.05 -22.83
CA TRP A 179 -13.53 -7.94 -23.91
C TRP A 179 -12.24 -8.68 -23.54
N MET A 180 -11.20 -7.95 -23.12
CA MET A 180 -9.92 -8.54 -22.73
C MET A 180 -10.08 -9.48 -21.53
N SER A 181 -10.87 -9.05 -20.54
CA SER A 181 -11.18 -9.86 -19.34
C SER A 181 -11.84 -11.18 -19.70
N LYS A 182 -12.75 -11.16 -20.69
CA LYS A 182 -13.43 -12.35 -21.19
C LYS A 182 -12.46 -13.30 -21.89
N CYS A 183 -11.55 -12.81 -22.73
CA CYS A 183 -10.53 -13.65 -23.39
C CYS A 183 -9.68 -14.41 -22.37
N VAL A 184 -9.21 -13.73 -21.32
CA VAL A 184 -8.42 -14.37 -20.25
C VAL A 184 -9.28 -15.33 -19.44
N ALA A 185 -10.51 -14.95 -19.08
CA ALA A 185 -11.41 -15.82 -18.33
C ALA A 185 -11.76 -17.10 -19.11
N ASP A 186 -11.98 -17.00 -20.42
CA ASP A 186 -12.27 -18.16 -21.27
C ASP A 186 -11.05 -19.06 -21.42
N PHE A 187 -9.83 -18.50 -21.47
CA PHE A 187 -8.59 -19.27 -21.38
C PHE A 187 -8.44 -19.97 -20.02
N LEU A 188 -8.68 -19.28 -18.90
CA LEU A 188 -8.60 -19.91 -17.57
C LEU A 188 -9.67 -20.99 -17.38
N LYS A 189 -10.86 -20.82 -17.96
CA LYS A 189 -11.91 -21.85 -17.99
C LYS A 189 -11.54 -23.05 -18.84
N SER A 190 -10.84 -22.86 -19.96
CA SER A 190 -10.40 -23.99 -20.80
C SER A 190 -9.38 -24.89 -20.07
N LEU A 191 -8.65 -24.33 -19.11
CA LEU A 191 -7.80 -25.08 -18.17
C LEU A 191 -8.59 -25.79 -17.05
N SER A 192 -9.93 -25.73 -17.06
CA SER A 192 -10.82 -26.32 -16.05
C SER A 192 -10.51 -25.89 -14.60
N LEU A 193 -10.01 -24.66 -14.44
CA LEU A 193 -9.64 -24.12 -13.14
C LEU A 193 -10.86 -23.68 -12.34
N SER A 194 -10.84 -23.92 -11.03
CA SER A 194 -11.78 -23.28 -10.10
C SER A 194 -11.52 -21.78 -10.02
N TRP A 195 -12.50 -21.01 -9.52
CA TRP A 195 -12.31 -19.57 -9.28
C TRP A 195 -11.09 -19.30 -8.38
N PHE A 196 -10.78 -20.20 -7.43
CA PHE A 196 -9.62 -20.10 -6.56
C PHE A 196 -8.29 -20.32 -7.32
N GLY A 197 -8.27 -21.23 -8.28
CA GLY A 197 -7.12 -21.43 -9.17
C GLY A 197 -6.90 -20.22 -10.08
N ALA A 198 -7.97 -19.70 -10.69
CA ALA A 198 -7.93 -18.47 -11.48
C ALA A 198 -7.45 -17.27 -10.67
N PHE A 199 -7.98 -17.07 -9.46
CA PHE A 199 -7.54 -16.06 -8.51
C PHE A 199 -6.04 -16.17 -8.23
N SER A 200 -5.56 -17.36 -7.90
CA SER A 200 -4.14 -17.57 -7.55
C SER A 200 -3.21 -17.24 -8.71
N ILE A 201 -3.54 -17.68 -9.93
CA ILE A 201 -2.74 -17.38 -11.13
C ILE A 201 -2.72 -15.87 -11.40
N LEU A 202 -3.90 -15.22 -11.41
CA LEU A 202 -3.98 -13.80 -11.69
C LEU A 202 -3.25 -12.96 -10.65
N GLN A 203 -3.32 -13.32 -9.36
CA GLN A 203 -2.60 -12.60 -8.30
C GLN A 203 -1.08 -12.76 -8.43
N ILE A 204 -0.59 -13.97 -8.71
CA ILE A 204 0.84 -14.22 -8.90
C ILE A 204 1.35 -13.49 -10.15
N SER A 205 0.60 -13.55 -11.25
CA SER A 205 0.93 -12.81 -12.49
C SER A 205 0.97 -11.31 -12.25
N TYR A 206 -0.03 -10.76 -11.56
CA TYR A 206 -0.07 -9.34 -11.19
C TYR A 206 1.16 -8.97 -10.36
N PHE A 207 1.50 -9.78 -9.35
CA PHE A 207 2.64 -9.50 -8.48
C PHE A 207 3.97 -9.42 -9.24
N PHE A 208 4.28 -10.42 -10.07
CA PHE A 208 5.60 -10.53 -10.71
C PHE A 208 5.75 -9.66 -11.97
N ILE A 209 4.66 -9.29 -12.65
CA ILE A 209 4.72 -8.31 -13.74
C ILE A 209 5.32 -6.97 -13.28
N HIS A 210 5.24 -6.67 -11.98
CA HIS A 210 5.80 -5.45 -11.43
C HIS A 210 7.33 -5.33 -11.62
N TYR A 211 8.07 -6.40 -11.89
CA TYR A 211 9.48 -6.31 -12.31
C TYR A 211 9.70 -5.40 -13.53
N LEU A 212 8.67 -5.25 -14.37
CA LEU A 212 8.66 -4.42 -15.58
C LEU A 212 8.21 -2.97 -15.31
N PHE A 213 7.89 -2.62 -14.06
CA PHE A 213 7.37 -1.31 -13.69
C PHE A 213 8.30 -0.60 -12.71
N ALA A 214 8.49 0.70 -12.94
CA ALA A 214 9.28 1.60 -12.08
C ALA A 214 8.45 2.32 -11.01
N SER A 215 7.18 1.98 -10.86
CA SER A 215 6.28 2.63 -9.89
C SER A 215 5.06 1.78 -9.59
N GLN A 216 4.73 1.62 -8.31
CA GLN A 216 3.50 0.96 -7.85
C GLN A 216 2.27 1.65 -8.42
N THR A 217 2.24 2.99 -8.37
CA THR A 217 1.15 3.80 -8.92
C THR A 217 0.99 3.60 -10.42
N ALA A 218 2.09 3.60 -11.18
CA ALA A 218 2.04 3.39 -12.63
C ALA A 218 1.52 1.98 -12.97
N HIS A 219 1.94 0.98 -12.20
CA HIS A 219 1.44 -0.38 -12.32
C HIS A 219 -0.07 -0.45 -12.03
N VAL A 220 -0.54 0.17 -10.95
CA VAL A 220 -1.98 0.24 -10.63
C VAL A 220 -2.75 0.91 -11.77
N GLY A 221 -2.29 2.06 -12.24
CA GLY A 221 -2.91 2.80 -13.34
C GLY A 221 -3.04 1.98 -14.63
N ALA A 222 -2.01 1.19 -14.96
CA ALA A 222 -1.97 0.42 -16.19
C ALA A 222 -2.78 -0.88 -16.11
N LEU A 223 -2.69 -1.62 -15.00
CA LEU A 223 -3.10 -3.03 -14.96
C LEU A 223 -4.19 -3.35 -13.95
N TYR A 224 -4.45 -2.52 -12.94
CA TYR A 224 -5.38 -2.88 -11.87
C TYR A 224 -6.80 -3.15 -12.41
N SER A 225 -7.36 -2.22 -13.20
CA SER A 225 -8.71 -2.38 -13.78
C SER A 225 -8.81 -3.60 -14.69
N ALA A 226 -7.77 -3.84 -15.48
CA ALA A 226 -7.68 -5.02 -16.34
C ALA A 226 -7.73 -6.32 -15.52
N PHE A 227 -6.85 -6.46 -14.53
CA PHE A 227 -6.77 -7.65 -13.69
C PHE A 227 -8.02 -7.82 -12.84
N LEU A 228 -8.60 -6.75 -12.30
CA LEU A 228 -9.86 -6.83 -11.59
C LEU A 228 -10.98 -7.33 -12.50
N GLY A 229 -11.08 -6.80 -13.73
CA GLY A 229 -12.03 -7.30 -14.74
C GLY A 229 -11.85 -8.80 -15.02
N MET A 230 -10.61 -9.29 -15.15
CA MET A 230 -10.32 -10.73 -15.34
C MET A 230 -10.78 -11.58 -14.14
N HIS A 231 -10.60 -11.09 -12.91
CA HIS A 231 -11.07 -11.76 -11.70
C HIS A 231 -12.61 -11.87 -11.68
N LEU A 232 -13.31 -10.77 -11.96
CA LEU A 232 -14.77 -10.73 -12.02
C LEU A 232 -15.32 -11.66 -13.11
N ALA A 233 -14.69 -11.66 -14.29
CA ALA A 233 -15.05 -12.57 -15.38
C ALA A 233 -14.80 -14.05 -15.04
N SER A 234 -13.85 -14.32 -14.15
CA SER A 234 -13.52 -15.64 -13.61
C SER A 234 -14.34 -16.04 -12.38
N LYS A 235 -15.37 -15.27 -12.02
CA LYS A 235 -16.29 -15.52 -10.89
C LYS A 235 -15.61 -15.51 -9.52
N VAL A 236 -14.50 -14.79 -9.38
CA VAL A 236 -13.90 -14.51 -8.07
C VAL A 236 -14.79 -13.51 -7.33
N PRO A 237 -15.05 -13.68 -6.02
CA PRO A 237 -15.80 -12.70 -5.24
C PRO A 237 -15.23 -11.28 -5.35
N ASP A 238 -16.08 -10.30 -5.65
CA ASP A 238 -15.70 -8.95 -6.08
C ASP A 238 -14.82 -8.22 -5.04
N LEU A 239 -15.27 -8.23 -3.78
CA LEU A 239 -14.58 -7.57 -2.67
C LEU A 239 -13.21 -8.20 -2.40
N LEU A 240 -13.14 -9.54 -2.47
CA LEU A 240 -11.90 -10.30 -2.33
C LEU A 240 -10.91 -9.93 -3.44
N ALA A 241 -11.35 -9.94 -4.70
CA ALA A 241 -10.51 -9.65 -5.85
C ALA A 241 -9.92 -8.23 -5.79
N ALA A 242 -10.77 -7.23 -5.52
CA ALA A 242 -10.36 -5.83 -5.44
C ALA A 242 -9.34 -5.60 -4.32
N LEU A 243 -9.63 -6.06 -3.10
CA LEU A 243 -8.74 -5.84 -1.96
C LEU A 243 -7.44 -6.64 -2.10
N ALA A 244 -7.50 -7.90 -2.53
CA ALA A 244 -6.30 -8.72 -2.70
C ALA A 244 -5.34 -8.14 -3.76
N LEU A 245 -5.87 -7.63 -4.88
CA LEU A 245 -5.06 -6.89 -5.86
C LEU A 245 -4.44 -5.64 -5.22
N ALA A 246 -5.24 -4.86 -4.50
CA ALA A 246 -4.78 -3.62 -3.86
C ALA A 246 -3.68 -3.89 -2.82
N TYR A 247 -3.77 -4.95 -2.03
CA TYR A 247 -2.72 -5.33 -1.08
C TYR A 247 -1.44 -5.75 -1.80
N ASN A 248 -1.54 -6.54 -2.87
CA ASN A 248 -0.38 -6.93 -3.66
C ASN A 248 0.42 -5.70 -4.14
N THR A 249 -0.26 -4.58 -4.42
CA THR A 249 0.43 -3.34 -4.83
C THR A 249 1.44 -2.82 -3.82
N ASN A 250 1.17 -3.04 -2.54
CA ASN A 250 2.07 -2.66 -1.47
C ASN A 250 3.19 -3.69 -1.32
N LEU A 251 2.84 -4.98 -1.35
CA LEU A 251 3.77 -6.08 -1.07
C LEU A 251 4.90 -6.21 -2.10
N PHE A 252 4.65 -5.85 -3.36
CA PHE A 252 5.69 -5.86 -4.40
C PHE A 252 6.59 -4.62 -4.44
N GLY A 253 6.39 -3.65 -3.54
CA GLY A 253 7.12 -2.38 -3.49
C GLY A 253 8.61 -2.44 -3.13
N ALA A 254 9.11 -3.65 -2.85
CA ALA A 254 10.51 -3.93 -2.56
C ALA A 254 11.12 -4.98 -3.50
N LEU A 255 10.46 -5.31 -4.62
CA LEU A 255 10.99 -6.29 -5.58
C LEU A 255 12.32 -5.86 -6.22
N THR A 256 12.44 -4.57 -6.53
CA THR A 256 13.60 -3.98 -7.19
C THR A 256 13.92 -2.61 -6.59
N HIS A 257 15.12 -2.11 -6.85
CA HIS A 257 15.55 -0.75 -6.46
C HIS A 257 14.70 0.38 -7.07
N TYR A 258 13.93 0.10 -8.12
CA TYR A 258 13.03 1.07 -8.77
C TYR A 258 11.55 0.76 -8.58
N SER A 259 11.19 -0.30 -7.85
CA SER A 259 9.78 -0.74 -7.74
C SER A 259 8.86 0.31 -7.10
N SER A 260 9.41 1.16 -6.25
CA SER A 260 8.69 2.27 -5.60
C SER A 260 9.59 3.49 -5.45
N GLY A 261 8.99 4.67 -5.24
CA GLY A 261 9.76 5.88 -4.91
C GLY A 261 10.60 5.70 -3.65
N GLN A 262 10.07 4.96 -2.67
CA GLN A 262 10.81 4.57 -1.47
C GLN A 262 12.02 3.71 -1.82
N ALA A 263 11.85 2.67 -2.66
CA ALA A 263 12.96 1.81 -3.09
C ALA A 263 14.11 2.60 -3.71
N ALA A 264 13.76 3.58 -4.56
CA ALA A 264 14.74 4.44 -5.22
C ALA A 264 15.51 5.31 -4.22
N VAL A 265 14.84 5.84 -3.19
CA VAL A 265 15.47 6.62 -2.11
C VAL A 265 16.39 5.74 -1.26
N TYR A 266 15.93 4.55 -0.84
CA TYR A 266 16.72 3.64 -0.01
C TYR A 266 17.98 3.15 -0.75
N TYR A 267 17.86 2.82 -2.03
CA TYR A 267 19.00 2.41 -2.85
C TYR A 267 19.92 3.60 -3.19
N GLY A 268 19.34 4.76 -3.51
CA GLY A 268 20.07 5.98 -3.84
C GLY A 268 20.94 6.52 -2.70
N ALA A 269 20.68 6.10 -1.46
CA ALA A 269 21.53 6.42 -0.31
C ALA A 269 22.94 5.79 -0.37
N GLY A 270 23.18 4.84 -1.30
CA GLY A 270 24.51 4.26 -1.55
C GLY A 270 25.00 3.29 -0.48
N TYR A 271 24.11 2.87 0.43
CA TYR A 271 24.46 1.87 1.44
C TYR A 271 24.35 0.44 0.90
N VAL A 272 23.38 0.13 0.03
CA VAL A 272 23.03 -1.25 -0.34
C VAL A 272 23.48 -1.60 -1.76
N ASP A 273 24.13 -2.75 -1.93
CA ASP A 273 24.49 -3.26 -3.26
C ASP A 273 23.28 -3.75 -4.04
N LEU A 274 23.29 -3.54 -5.37
CA LEU A 274 22.20 -3.93 -6.27
C LEU A 274 21.83 -5.42 -6.14
N ARG A 275 22.85 -6.28 -6.03
CA ARG A 275 22.66 -7.73 -5.90
C ARG A 275 21.86 -8.08 -4.65
N ASP A 276 22.11 -7.38 -3.55
CA ASP A 276 21.42 -7.62 -2.28
C ASP A 276 20.00 -7.08 -2.30
N VAL A 277 19.75 -5.95 -2.99
CA VAL A 277 18.38 -5.47 -3.22
C VAL A 277 17.54 -6.51 -3.95
N PHE A 278 18.05 -7.09 -5.04
CA PHE A 278 17.28 -8.11 -5.79
C PHE A 278 17.09 -9.41 -5.01
N LYS A 279 18.12 -9.88 -4.27
CA LYS A 279 18.01 -11.07 -3.42
C LYS A 279 17.01 -10.88 -2.29
N LEU A 280 17.08 -9.75 -1.59
CA LEU A 280 16.13 -9.45 -0.52
C LEU A 280 14.73 -9.24 -1.10
N GLY A 281 14.61 -8.55 -2.23
CA GLY A 281 13.35 -8.29 -2.89
C GLY A 281 12.61 -9.57 -3.27
N ILE A 282 13.28 -10.54 -3.90
CA ILE A 282 12.65 -11.82 -4.23
C ILE A 282 12.36 -12.66 -2.99
N ALA A 283 13.25 -12.66 -1.98
CA ALA A 283 13.02 -13.36 -0.73
C ALA A 283 11.79 -12.82 0.00
N MET A 284 11.69 -11.50 0.17
CA MET A 284 10.55 -10.84 0.80
C MET A 284 9.27 -11.00 0.00
N ALA A 285 9.34 -10.98 -1.34
CA ALA A 285 8.18 -11.25 -2.19
C ALA A 285 7.62 -12.65 -1.95
N LEU A 286 8.46 -13.68 -1.99
CA LEU A 286 8.03 -15.06 -1.75
C LEU A 286 7.45 -15.22 -0.34
N ILE A 287 8.10 -14.62 0.67
CA ILE A 287 7.62 -14.71 2.05
C ILE A 287 6.28 -13.98 2.21
N ASN A 288 6.13 -12.78 1.65
CA ASN A 288 4.86 -12.06 1.70
C ASN A 288 3.76 -12.81 0.95
N ILE A 289 4.05 -13.40 -0.22
CA ILE A 289 3.10 -14.25 -0.93
C ILE A 289 2.67 -15.42 -0.04
N VAL A 290 3.59 -16.09 0.65
CA VAL A 290 3.25 -17.21 1.56
C VAL A 290 2.44 -16.74 2.76
N ILE A 291 2.85 -15.66 3.44
CA ILE A 291 2.13 -15.09 4.57
C ILE A 291 0.71 -14.73 4.16
N TRP A 292 0.54 -14.01 3.06
CA TRP A 292 -0.78 -13.59 2.59
C TRP A 292 -1.59 -14.76 2.03
N ALA A 293 -0.99 -15.70 1.32
CA ALA A 293 -1.71 -16.87 0.83
C ALA A 293 -2.22 -17.77 1.96
N LEU A 294 -1.50 -17.89 3.08
CA LEU A 294 -1.92 -18.74 4.20
C LEU A 294 -2.77 -17.98 5.22
N VAL A 295 -2.25 -16.87 5.75
CA VAL A 295 -2.89 -16.07 6.79
C VAL A 295 -4.09 -15.33 6.22
N ALA A 296 -3.92 -14.65 5.09
CA ALA A 296 -5.03 -13.88 4.52
C ALA A 296 -6.13 -14.83 4.04
N ALA A 297 -5.83 -15.97 3.42
CA ALA A 297 -6.85 -16.97 3.09
C ALA A 297 -7.64 -17.43 4.33
N ALA A 298 -6.97 -17.82 5.41
CA ALA A 298 -7.65 -18.22 6.64
C ALA A 298 -8.50 -17.09 7.23
N TRP A 299 -7.94 -15.87 7.27
CA TRP A 299 -8.61 -14.69 7.82
C TRP A 299 -9.81 -14.24 7.00
N TRP A 300 -9.66 -14.18 5.68
CA TRP A 300 -10.71 -13.78 4.75
C TRP A 300 -11.87 -14.76 4.76
N LYS A 301 -11.61 -16.06 4.96
CA LYS A 301 -12.64 -17.06 5.20
C LYS A 301 -13.40 -16.83 6.51
N ILE A 302 -12.69 -16.48 7.60
CA ILE A 302 -13.33 -16.12 8.89
C ILE A 302 -14.21 -14.87 8.76
N LEU A 303 -13.78 -13.90 7.95
CA LEU A 303 -14.54 -12.68 7.65
C LEU A 303 -15.72 -12.92 6.69
N GLY A 304 -15.86 -14.12 6.11
CA GLY A 304 -16.93 -14.44 5.16
C GLY A 304 -16.77 -13.79 3.78
N LEU A 305 -15.53 -13.51 3.36
CA LEU A 305 -15.25 -13.00 2.01
C LEU A 305 -15.38 -14.08 0.93
N TYR A 306 -15.34 -15.35 1.31
CA TYR A 306 -15.60 -16.52 0.48
C TYR A 306 -15.88 -17.77 1.32
#